data_AF-A0A9P4HIC5-F1
#
_entry.id   AF-A0A9P4HIC5-F1
#
_cell.length_a   1.000
_cell.length_b   1.000
_cell.length_c   1.000
_cell.angle_alpha   90.00
_cell.angle_beta   90.00
_cell.angle_gamma   90.00
#
_symmetry.space_group_name_H-M   'P 1'
#
loop_
_entity.id
_entity.type
_entity.pdbx_description
1 polymer ?
#
loop_
_entity_poly.entity_id
_entity_poly.type
_entity_poly.pdbx_seq_one_letter_code
_entity_poly.pdbx_strand_id
1 'polypeptide(L)'
;MSLTDLSNGERLTVENQKRSPLLRLPAELRNRVYDLVFQGTILYVPPSLSYRESIARPDGRKRPTVSLTATSRQIRHEAMPVLHRCIMFDMSEWRLFNLESTTDAFRVMDYNTWRCIESIAINGKVASRLANGLH
;
A
#
# COMPACT_ATOMS: atom_id res chain seq x y z
N MET A 1 4.34 34.88 -10.66
CA MET A 1 3.12 34.06 -10.64
C MET A 1 2.49 34.22 -9.27
N SER A 2 1.35 34.89 -9.18
CA SER A 2 0.71 35.23 -7.90
C SER A 2 0.08 34.00 -7.26
N LEU A 3 0.11 33.89 -5.93
CA LEU A 3 -0.56 32.81 -5.17
C LEU A 3 -2.09 32.76 -5.40
N THR A 4 -2.66 33.80 -6.03
CA THR A 4 -4.08 33.91 -6.39
C THR A 4 -4.46 33.09 -7.62
N ASP A 5 -3.51 32.67 -8.45
CA ASP A 5 -3.77 31.96 -9.72
C ASP A 5 -3.67 30.43 -9.58
N LEU A 6 -3.38 29.92 -8.39
CA LEU A 6 -3.21 28.49 -8.13
C LEU A 6 -4.56 27.81 -7.90
N SER A 7 -4.70 26.61 -8.46
CA SER A 7 -5.81 25.72 -8.13
C SER A 7 -5.82 25.39 -6.63
N ASN A 8 -6.99 25.04 -6.09
CA ASN A 8 -7.13 24.70 -4.66
C ASN A 8 -6.17 23.57 -4.22
N GLY A 9 -5.86 22.62 -5.11
CA GLY A 9 -4.91 21.54 -4.82
C GLY A 9 -3.45 22.01 -4.73
N GLU A 10 -3.05 22.97 -5.55
CA GLU A 10 -1.71 23.55 -5.50
C GLU A 10 -1.52 24.42 -4.24
N ARG A 11 -2.57 25.16 -3.85
CA ARG A 11 -2.56 25.94 -2.59
C ARG A 11 -2.36 25.03 -1.38
N LEU A 12 -3.10 23.92 -1.30
CA LEU A 12 -2.94 22.92 -0.23
C LEU A 12 -1.54 22.30 -0.23
N THR A 13 -0.96 22.05 -1.41
CA THR A 13 0.40 21.49 -1.52
C THR A 13 1.45 22.47 -0.97
N VAL A 14 1.37 23.75 -1.36
CA VAL A 14 2.28 24.80 -0.87
C VAL A 14 2.12 25.01 0.64
N GLU A 15 0.88 25.00 1.14
CA GLU A 15 0.62 25.14 2.57
C GLU A 15 1.17 23.95 3.37
N ASN A 16 0.94 22.72 2.89
CA ASN A 16 1.47 21.51 3.50
C ASN A 16 3.00 21.53 3.57
N GLN A 17 3.68 22.01 2.52
CA GLN A 17 5.13 22.12 2.50
C GLN A 17 5.67 23.08 3.59
N LYS A 18 4.92 24.13 3.92
CA LYS A 18 5.30 25.11 4.95
C LYS A 18 4.93 24.66 6.36
N ARG A 19 3.77 24.02 6.53
CA ARG A 19 3.20 23.74 7.86
C ARG A 19 3.48 22.33 8.37
N SER A 20 3.65 21.34 7.48
CA SER A 20 3.89 19.95 7.88
C SER A 20 5.33 19.78 8.39
N PRO A 21 5.54 19.34 9.65
CA PRO A 21 6.88 19.02 10.15
C PRO A 21 7.55 17.93 9.32
N LEU A 22 6.79 16.94 8.85
CA LEU A 22 7.29 15.84 8.04
C LEU A 22 7.77 16.31 6.65
N LEU A 23 7.01 17.18 5.98
CA LEU A 23 7.37 17.65 4.63
C LEU A 23 8.51 18.67 4.63
N ARG A 24 8.81 19.30 5.78
CA ARG A 24 9.99 20.16 5.95
C ARG A 24 11.30 19.38 6.09
N LEU A 25 11.24 18.07 6.34
CA LEU A 25 12.44 17.24 6.40
C LEU A 25 13.02 17.01 5.00
N PRO A 26 14.34 16.83 4.85
CA PRO A 26 14.95 16.29 3.64
C PRO A 26 14.35 14.93 3.23
N ALA A 27 14.41 14.62 1.94
CA ALA A 27 13.79 13.41 1.38
C ALA A 27 14.33 12.13 2.03
N GLU A 28 15.62 12.10 2.36
CA GLU A 28 16.30 10.98 3.01
C GLU A 28 15.71 10.69 4.40
N LEU A 29 15.39 11.73 5.16
CA LEU A 29 14.77 11.59 6.48
C LEU A 29 13.30 11.17 6.36
N ARG A 30 12.56 11.68 5.37
CA ARG A 30 11.19 11.23 5.09
C ARG A 30 11.16 9.74 4.76
N ASN A 31 12.09 9.28 3.91
CA ASN A 31 12.22 7.86 3.56
C ASN A 31 12.50 6.99 4.79
N ARG A 32 13.40 7.41 5.69
CA ARG A 32 13.64 6.71 6.96
C ARG A 32 12.40 6.65 7.85
N VAL A 33 11.61 7.72 7.90
CA VAL A 33 10.33 7.70 8.62
C VAL A 33 9.37 6.69 7.98
N TYR A 34 9.27 6.65 6.65
CA TYR A 34 8.45 5.67 5.96
C TYR A 34 8.90 4.23 6.25
N ASP A 35 10.21 3.98 6.22
CA ASP A 35 10.78 2.67 6.58
C ASP A 35 10.34 2.24 7.99
N LEU A 36 10.53 3.11 8.98
CA LEU A 36 10.16 2.83 10.37
C LEU A 36 8.64 2.62 10.55
N VAL A 37 7.81 3.35 9.81
CA VAL A 37 6.35 3.23 9.89
C VAL A 37 5.87 1.91 9.27
N PHE A 38 6.50 1.45 8.19
CA PHE A 38 6.05 0.27 7.46
C PHE A 38 6.73 -1.03 7.87
N GLN A 39 7.90 -0.95 8.49
CA GLN A 39 8.67 -2.11 8.92
C GLN A 39 7.83 -3.08 9.77
N GLY A 40 7.84 -4.36 9.39
CA GLY A 40 7.16 -5.43 10.13
C GLY A 40 5.64 -5.38 10.04
N THR A 41 5.08 -4.57 9.14
CA THR A 41 3.62 -4.50 9.01
C THR A 41 3.09 -5.62 8.13
N ILE A 42 1.99 -6.24 8.58
CA ILE A 42 1.27 -7.27 7.84
C ILE A 42 -0.02 -6.68 7.27
N LEU A 43 -0.15 -6.72 5.94
CA LEU A 43 -1.37 -6.36 5.23
C LEU A 43 -2.13 -7.62 4.84
N TYR A 44 -3.14 -7.94 5.62
CA TYR A 44 -4.06 -9.03 5.30
C TYR A 44 -4.95 -8.64 4.13
N VAL A 45 -4.96 -9.49 3.11
CA VAL A 45 -5.70 -9.33 1.87
C VAL A 45 -6.87 -10.32 1.88
N PRO A 46 -8.11 -9.88 2.12
CA PRO A 46 -9.26 -10.77 2.09
C PRO A 46 -9.52 -11.32 0.69
N PRO A 47 -10.03 -12.55 0.54
CA PRO A 47 -10.24 -13.21 -0.76
C PRO A 47 -11.31 -12.57 -1.65
N SER A 48 -12.20 -11.75 -1.08
CA SER A 48 -13.43 -11.28 -1.74
C SER A 48 -13.49 -9.77 -1.97
N LEU A 49 -12.39 -9.05 -1.73
CA LEU A 49 -12.38 -7.59 -1.79
C LEU A 49 -11.42 -7.11 -2.89
N SER A 50 -11.88 -6.10 -3.63
CA SER A 50 -10.96 -5.29 -4.43
C SER A 50 -9.88 -4.71 -3.51
N TYR A 51 -8.66 -4.49 -4.02
CA TYR A 51 -7.57 -3.88 -3.24
C TYR A 51 -7.96 -2.58 -2.51
N ARG A 52 -9.00 -1.87 -2.97
CA ARG A 52 -9.52 -0.67 -2.30
C ARG A 52 -10.29 -0.99 -1.02
N GLU A 53 -10.95 -2.13 -0.96
CA GLU A 53 -11.78 -2.57 0.16
C GLU A 53 -10.97 -3.36 1.21
N SER A 54 -9.89 -4.05 0.82
CA SER A 54 -8.96 -4.73 1.75
C SER A 54 -8.26 -3.79 2.75
N ILE A 55 -8.23 -2.51 2.38
CA ILE A 55 -7.66 -1.41 3.15
C ILE A 55 -8.57 -0.97 4.31
N ALA A 56 -9.87 -1.25 4.21
CA ALA A 56 -10.85 -1.01 5.26
C ALA A 56 -10.98 -2.26 6.14
N ARG A 57 -10.85 -2.11 7.46
CA ARG A 57 -11.20 -3.18 8.40
C ARG A 57 -12.72 -3.39 8.43
N PRO A 58 -13.19 -4.58 8.86
CA PRO A 58 -14.62 -4.81 9.15
C PRO A 58 -15.21 -3.84 10.19
N ASP A 59 -14.36 -3.23 11.03
CA ASP A 59 -14.72 -2.21 12.03
C ASP A 59 -14.80 -0.78 11.45
N GLY A 60 -14.61 -0.61 10.13
CA GLY A 60 -14.61 0.69 9.44
C GLY A 60 -13.33 1.51 9.62
N ARG A 61 -12.33 1.04 10.40
CA ARG A 61 -11.06 1.75 10.59
C ARG A 61 -10.12 1.46 9.43
N LYS A 62 -9.53 2.50 8.84
CA LYS A 62 -8.42 2.34 7.88
C LYS A 62 -7.25 1.71 8.62
N ARG A 63 -6.59 0.71 8.03
CA ARG A 63 -5.35 0.17 8.61
C ARG A 63 -4.34 1.31 8.81
N PRO A 64 -3.65 1.40 9.95
CA PRO A 64 -2.73 2.51 10.22
C PRO A 64 -1.68 2.67 9.10
N THR A 65 -1.28 1.56 8.46
CA THR A 65 -0.32 1.52 7.37
C THR A 65 -0.74 2.29 6.11
N VAL A 66 -2.02 2.30 5.76
CA VAL A 66 -2.52 3.06 4.59
C VAL A 66 -2.93 4.49 4.95
N SER A 67 -3.04 4.80 6.24
CA SER A 67 -3.51 6.11 6.67
C SER A 67 -2.51 7.19 6.25
N LEU A 68 -1.21 6.88 6.30
CA LEU A 68 -0.14 7.76 5.87
C LEU A 68 -0.22 8.06 4.36
N THR A 69 -0.44 7.05 3.52
CA THR A 69 -0.54 7.20 2.06
C THR A 69 -1.84 7.87 1.60
N ALA A 70 -2.78 8.12 2.52
CA ALA A 70 -4.03 8.85 2.28
C ALA A 70 -3.96 10.33 2.68
N THR A 71 -2.88 10.80 3.32
CA THR A 71 -2.79 12.18 3.85
C THR A 71 -2.50 13.24 2.79
N SER A 72 -1.60 12.96 1.85
CA SER A 72 -1.16 13.90 0.82
C SER A 72 -0.69 13.17 -0.43
N ARG A 73 -0.84 13.79 -1.61
CA ARG A 73 -0.35 13.25 -2.88
C ARG A 73 1.17 13.06 -2.88
N GLN A 74 1.91 13.98 -2.26
CA GLN A 74 3.36 13.89 -2.15
C GLN A 74 3.77 12.70 -1.28
N ILE A 75 3.23 12.60 -0.06
CA ILE A 75 3.51 11.48 0.85
C ILE A 75 3.12 10.17 0.19
N ARG A 76 1.97 10.13 -0.49
CA ARG A 76 1.55 8.94 -1.25
C ARG A 76 2.60 8.53 -2.27
N HIS A 77 3.11 9.47 -3.07
CA HIS A 77 4.08 9.16 -4.12
C HIS A 77 5.41 8.66 -3.54
N GLU A 78 5.90 9.28 -2.47
CA GLU A 78 7.17 8.92 -1.83
C GLU A 78 7.07 7.62 -1.02
N ALA A 79 5.99 7.44 -0.27
CA ALA A 79 5.84 6.35 0.69
C ALA A 79 5.36 5.04 0.06
N MET A 80 4.67 5.07 -1.09
CA MET A 80 4.10 3.86 -1.69
C MET A 80 5.15 2.80 -2.07
N PRO A 81 6.29 3.15 -2.71
CA PRO A 81 7.32 2.16 -3.02
C PRO A 81 7.91 1.53 -1.74
N VAL A 82 8.10 2.34 -0.70
CA VAL A 82 8.60 1.88 0.60
C VAL A 82 7.59 0.95 1.28
N LEU A 83 6.30 1.29 1.20
CA LEU A 83 5.21 0.48 1.71
C LEU A 83 5.22 -0.92 1.08
N HIS A 84 5.25 -1.01 -0.25
CA HIS A 84 5.23 -2.30 -0.94
C HIS A 84 6.47 -3.15 -0.64
N ARG A 85 7.62 -2.51 -0.44
CA ARG A 85 8.87 -3.16 -0.04
C ARG A 85 8.79 -3.75 1.36
N CYS A 86 8.32 -2.97 2.33
CA CYS A 86 8.44 -3.31 3.75
C CYS A 86 7.26 -4.13 4.31
N ILE A 87 6.14 -4.20 3.60
CA ILE A 87 4.95 -4.92 4.06
C ILE A 87 4.97 -6.38 3.61
N MET A 88 4.51 -7.26 4.51
CA MET A 88 4.12 -8.62 4.15
C MET A 88 2.64 -8.67 3.78
N PHE A 89 2.34 -9.11 2.57
CA PHE A 89 0.97 -9.35 2.12
C PHE A 89 0.52 -10.73 2.60
N ASP A 90 -0.44 -10.76 3.52
CA ASP A 90 -0.99 -12.01 4.04
C ASP A 90 -2.23 -12.43 3.25
N MET A 91 -2.06 -13.48 2.46
CA MET A 91 -3.07 -14.13 1.63
C MET A 91 -3.39 -15.54 2.16
N SER A 92 -3.10 -15.84 3.43
CA SER A 92 -3.23 -17.19 4.00
C SER A 92 -4.66 -17.74 4.02
N GLU A 93 -5.65 -16.85 3.93
CA GLU A 93 -7.07 -17.22 3.83
C GLU A 93 -7.55 -17.45 2.39
N TRP A 94 -6.69 -17.22 1.39
CA TRP A 94 -7.04 -17.47 0.00
C TRP A 94 -7.15 -18.98 -0.23
N ARG A 95 -8.37 -19.43 -0.56
CA ARG A 95 -8.62 -20.81 -0.96
C ARG A 95 -8.41 -20.95 -2.46
N LEU A 96 -7.82 -22.06 -2.87
CA LEU A 96 -7.49 -22.37 -4.28
C LEU A 96 -8.67 -22.31 -5.25
N PHE A 97 -9.90 -22.41 -4.74
CA PHE A 97 -11.12 -22.36 -5.57
C PHE A 97 -11.49 -20.95 -6.04
N ASN A 98 -10.79 -19.91 -5.58
CA ASN A 98 -11.02 -18.52 -6.00
C ASN A 98 -9.97 -18.05 -7.02
N LEU A 99 -9.40 -18.94 -7.84
CA LEU A 99 -8.33 -18.55 -8.77
C LEU A 99 -8.81 -17.47 -9.76
N GLU A 100 -10.06 -17.56 -10.23
CA GLU A 100 -10.68 -16.52 -11.06
C GLU A 100 -10.73 -15.15 -10.34
N SER A 101 -11.04 -15.13 -9.04
CA SER A 101 -11.02 -13.92 -8.21
C SER A 101 -9.61 -13.42 -7.86
N THR A 102 -8.63 -14.32 -7.74
CA THR A 102 -7.22 -13.93 -7.49
C THR A 102 -6.67 -13.13 -8.65
N THR A 103 -7.01 -13.49 -9.90
CA THR A 103 -6.63 -12.70 -11.09
C THR A 103 -7.11 -11.27 -11.01
N ASP A 104 -8.30 -11.01 -10.47
CA ASP A 104 -8.85 -9.65 -10.35
C ASP A 104 -8.21 -8.85 -9.22
N ALA A 105 -7.88 -9.47 -8.08
CA ALA A 105 -7.12 -8.80 -7.02
C ALA A 105 -5.71 -8.40 -7.48
N PHE A 106 -5.07 -9.20 -8.34
CA PHE A 106 -3.78 -8.87 -8.94
C PHE A 106 -3.86 -7.89 -10.12
N ARG A 107 -4.97 -7.87 -10.87
CA ARG A 107 -5.21 -6.90 -11.97
C ARG A 107 -5.32 -5.45 -11.48
N VAL A 108 -5.63 -5.23 -10.21
CA VAL A 108 -5.74 -3.88 -9.63
C VAL A 108 -4.36 -3.27 -9.31
N MET A 109 -3.31 -4.09 -9.19
CA MET A 109 -1.95 -3.60 -8.98
C MET A 109 -1.24 -3.41 -10.32
N ASP A 110 -0.69 -2.21 -10.54
CA ASP A 110 0.16 -1.97 -11.71
C ASP A 110 1.48 -2.76 -11.62
N TYR A 111 2.12 -2.96 -12.77
CA TYR A 111 3.38 -3.72 -12.87
C TYR A 111 4.49 -3.18 -11.96
N ASN A 112 4.54 -1.86 -11.76
CA ASN A 112 5.56 -1.22 -10.91
C ASN A 112 5.34 -1.54 -9.44
N THR A 113 4.09 -1.61 -9.00
CA THR A 113 3.68 -2.03 -7.67
C THR A 113 4.09 -3.48 -7.42
N TRP A 114 3.87 -4.37 -8.40
CA TRP A 114 4.23 -5.78 -8.29
C TRP A 114 5.73 -6.00 -8.04
N ARG A 115 6.59 -5.27 -8.76
CA ARG A 115 8.05 -5.42 -8.61
C ARG A 115 8.59 -5.01 -7.25
N CYS A 116 7.84 -4.23 -6.49
CA CYS A 116 8.25 -3.79 -5.16
C CYS A 116 7.83 -4.76 -4.05
N ILE A 117 7.01 -5.78 -4.33
CA ILE A 117 6.57 -6.74 -3.32
C ILE A 117 7.72 -7.70 -3.01
N GLU A 118 8.22 -7.64 -1.77
CA GLU A 118 9.31 -8.53 -1.33
C GLU A 118 8.82 -9.74 -0.52
N SER A 119 7.60 -9.69 0.05
CA SER A 119 7.11 -10.79 0.89
C SER A 119 5.60 -11.02 0.78
N ILE A 120 5.22 -12.29 0.63
CA ILE A 120 3.83 -12.75 0.60
C ILE A 120 3.71 -13.98 1.51
N ALA A 121 2.73 -13.99 2.40
CA ALA A 121 2.34 -15.17 3.16
C ALA A 121 1.15 -15.85 2.47
N ILE A 122 1.28 -17.15 2.23
CA ILE A 122 0.24 -18.00 1.62
C ILE A 122 -0.02 -19.22 2.49
N ASN A 123 -1.20 -19.83 2.31
CA ASN A 123 -1.54 -21.06 3.00
C ASN A 123 -0.58 -22.20 2.63
N GLY A 124 -0.13 -23.00 3.60
CA GLY A 124 0.77 -24.14 3.34
C GLY A 124 0.22 -25.17 2.34
N LYS A 125 -1.11 -25.36 2.29
CA LYS A 125 -1.75 -26.24 1.28
C LYS A 125 -1.71 -25.64 -0.12
N VAL A 126 -1.84 -24.31 -0.23
CA VAL A 126 -1.70 -23.57 -1.49
C VAL A 126 -0.26 -23.64 -1.97
N ALA A 127 0.70 -23.37 -1.08
CA ALA A 127 2.13 -23.45 -1.36
C ALA A 127 2.54 -24.83 -1.89
N SER A 128 2.06 -25.90 -1.22
CA SER A 128 2.33 -27.27 -1.64
C SER A 128 1.78 -27.57 -3.04
N ARG A 129 0.58 -27.09 -3.39
CA ARG A 129 0.02 -27.28 -4.74
C ARG A 129 0.70 -26.45 -5.83
N LEU A 130 1.11 -25.23 -5.52
CA LEU A 130 1.91 -24.40 -6.43
C LEU A 130 3.28 -25.05 -6.71
N ALA A 131 3.94 -25.59 -5.68
CA ALA A 131 5.22 -26.26 -5.79
C ALA A 131 5.15 -27.58 -6.57
N ASN A 132 4.04 -28.30 -6.46
CA ASN A 132 3.86 -29.62 -7.07
C ASN A 132 3.23 -29.59 -8.48
N GLY A 133 2.99 -28.40 -9.03
CA GLY A 133 2.28 -28.23 -10.30
C GLY A 133 0.76 -28.38 -10.12
N LEU A 134 0.00 -27.44 -10.68
CA LEU A 134 -1.47 -27.45 -10.66
C LEU A 134 -1.99 -28.68 -11.42
N HIS A 135 -2.31 -29.75 -10.67
CA HIS A 135 -3.22 -30.81 -11.10
C HIS A 135 -4.65 -30.51 -10.66
#